data_AF-A0A3B8JJK6-F1
#
_entry.id   AF-A0A3B8JJK6-F1
#
_cell.length_a   1.000
_cell.length_b   1.000
_cell.length_c   1.000
_cell.angle_alpha   90.00
_cell.angle_beta   90.00
_cell.angle_gamma   90.00
#
_symmetry.space_group_name_H-M   'P 1'
#
loop_
_entity.id
_entity.type
_entity.pdbx_description
1 polymer ?
#
loop_
_entity_poly.entity_id
_entity_poly.type
_entity_poly.pdbx_seq_one_letter_code
_entity_poly.pdbx_strand_id
1 'polypeptide(L)'
;MTNFTGGEYGLAIGRGTPETQAQNLMPQLEKIFPGIINKRQGRAIRAYWPGERYARGSYSCWLVGQYSTIAGSEHERVGNLFFAGEHCSLGAQGYMEGGCATGEVVAWQIMRDLGLQANAAPQKIRVVNNLKARALINRRLAAP
;
A
#
# COMPACT_ATOMS: atom_id res chain seq x y z
N MET A 1 -19.23 5.24 -10.21
CA MET A 1 -19.43 4.31 -9.07
C MET A 1 -18.29 3.32 -9.05
N THR A 2 -17.79 2.98 -7.87
CA THR A 2 -16.65 2.06 -7.67
C THR A 2 -17.07 0.96 -6.71
N ASN A 3 -16.88 -0.30 -7.11
CA ASN A 3 -17.07 -1.45 -6.23
C ASN A 3 -15.71 -1.88 -5.66
N PHE A 4 -15.50 -1.66 -4.36
CA PHE A 4 -14.26 -2.02 -3.69
C PHE A 4 -14.46 -3.34 -2.93
N THR A 5 -13.58 -4.31 -3.19
CA THR A 5 -13.77 -5.70 -2.76
C THR A 5 -12.54 -6.23 -2.02
N GLY A 6 -12.75 -7.06 -1.01
CA GLY A 6 -11.70 -7.77 -0.29
C GLY A 6 -12.03 -9.25 -0.07
N GLY A 7 -11.16 -9.97 0.64
CA GLY A 7 -11.33 -11.40 0.93
C GLY A 7 -11.43 -12.27 -0.33
N GLU A 8 -12.11 -13.41 -0.19
CA GLU A 8 -12.36 -14.36 -1.29
C GLU A 8 -13.03 -13.72 -2.51
N TYR A 9 -13.91 -12.74 -2.27
CA TYR A 9 -14.57 -12.04 -3.37
C TYR A 9 -13.57 -11.19 -4.18
N GLY A 10 -12.60 -10.55 -3.52
CA GLY A 10 -11.49 -9.83 -4.18
C GLY A 10 -10.58 -10.73 -5.02
N LEU A 11 -10.52 -12.03 -4.74
CA LEU A 11 -9.86 -13.01 -5.61
C LEU A 11 -10.77 -13.42 -6.77
N ALA A 12 -12.05 -13.66 -6.48
CA ALA A 12 -13.05 -14.11 -7.45
C ALA A 12 -13.30 -13.10 -8.58
N ILE A 13 -13.15 -11.78 -8.32
CA ILE A 13 -13.28 -10.76 -9.36
C ILE A 13 -12.29 -10.93 -10.51
N GLY A 14 -11.19 -11.68 -10.33
CA GLY A 14 -10.23 -11.99 -11.39
C GLY A 14 -10.80 -12.85 -12.53
N ARG A 15 -11.92 -13.56 -12.28
CA ARG A 15 -12.57 -14.42 -13.27
C ARG A 15 -13.33 -13.58 -14.32
N GLY A 16 -13.39 -14.06 -15.56
CA GLY A 16 -14.12 -13.41 -16.64
C GLY A 16 -13.60 -12.01 -17.00
N THR A 17 -14.43 -11.24 -17.70
CA THR A 17 -14.08 -9.88 -18.15
C THR A 17 -14.54 -8.82 -17.13
N PRO A 18 -13.98 -7.59 -17.17
CA PRO A 18 -14.50 -6.47 -16.37
C PRO A 18 -16.00 -6.25 -16.57
N GLU A 19 -16.49 -6.45 -17.79
CA GLU A 19 -17.89 -6.28 -18.15
C GLU A 19 -18.78 -7.33 -17.49
N THR A 20 -18.35 -8.59 -17.48
CA THR A 20 -19.04 -9.67 -16.76
C THR A 20 -19.15 -9.36 -15.26
N GLN A 21 -18.08 -8.84 -14.66
CA GLN A 21 -18.10 -8.46 -13.23
C GLN A 21 -19.04 -7.27 -12.97
N ALA A 22 -19.10 -6.29 -13.88
CA ALA A 22 -20.05 -5.19 -13.77
C ALA A 22 -21.50 -5.68 -13.87
N GLN A 23 -21.79 -6.59 -14.81
CA GLN A 23 -23.11 -7.21 -14.97
C GLN A 23 -23.54 -7.98 -13.71
N ASN A 24 -22.63 -8.70 -13.05
CA ASN A 24 -22.91 -9.40 -11.79
C ASN A 24 -23.28 -8.46 -10.64
N LEU A 25 -22.77 -7.21 -10.66
CA LEU A 25 -23.06 -6.20 -9.65
C LEU A 25 -24.41 -5.50 -9.90
N MET A 26 -24.83 -5.34 -11.16
CA MET A 26 -26.02 -4.55 -11.52
C MET A 26 -27.31 -4.99 -10.79
N PRO A 27 -27.67 -6.29 -10.71
CA PRO A 27 -28.87 -6.71 -9.98
C PRO A 27 -28.81 -6.41 -8.47
N GLN A 28 -27.61 -6.36 -7.88
CA GLN A 28 -27.46 -6.03 -6.46
C GLN A 28 -27.72 -4.54 -6.23
N LEU A 29 -27.24 -3.70 -7.15
CA LEU A 29 -27.45 -2.26 -7.07
C LEU A 29 -28.88 -1.85 -7.39
N GLU A 30 -29.54 -2.51 -8.33
CA GLU A 30 -30.94 -2.23 -8.66
C GLU A 30 -31.86 -2.41 -7.44
N LYS A 31 -31.54 -3.36 -6.53
CA LYS A 31 -32.27 -3.54 -5.27
C LYS A 31 -32.10 -2.37 -4.30
N ILE A 32 -30.95 -1.69 -4.33
CA ILE A 32 -30.63 -0.56 -3.44
C ILE A 32 -31.07 0.77 -4.07
N PHE A 33 -30.91 0.89 -5.39
CA PHE A 33 -31.17 2.07 -6.19
C PHE A 33 -32.01 1.68 -7.42
N PRO A 34 -33.35 1.58 -7.29
CA PRO A 34 -34.21 1.24 -8.41
C PRO A 34 -34.04 2.19 -9.60
N GLY A 35 -33.92 1.62 -10.81
CA GLY A 35 -33.68 2.33 -12.06
C GLY A 35 -32.22 2.64 -12.37
N ILE A 36 -31.26 2.27 -11.50
CA ILE A 36 -29.84 2.56 -11.71
C ILE A 36 -29.26 1.85 -12.95
N ILE A 37 -29.80 0.69 -13.32
CA ILE A 37 -29.38 -0.02 -14.53
C ILE A 37 -29.52 0.86 -15.78
N ASN A 38 -30.60 1.64 -15.87
CA ASN A 38 -30.87 2.54 -17.01
C ASN A 38 -29.95 3.78 -17.03
N LYS A 39 -29.17 4.00 -15.97
CA LYS A 39 -28.22 5.12 -15.85
C LYS A 39 -26.78 4.70 -16.11
N ARG A 40 -26.52 3.42 -16.37
CA ARG A 40 -25.17 2.92 -16.65
C ARG A 40 -24.63 3.55 -17.94
N GLN A 41 -23.43 4.11 -17.86
CA GLN A 41 -22.71 4.70 -18.99
C GLN A 41 -21.26 4.24 -18.97
N GLY A 42 -20.63 4.22 -20.15
CA GLY A 42 -19.22 3.87 -20.31
C GLY A 42 -18.92 2.37 -20.15
N ARG A 43 -17.62 2.05 -20.21
CA ARG A 43 -17.09 0.67 -20.10
C ARG A 43 -16.71 0.33 -18.67
N ALA A 44 -16.87 -0.95 -18.30
CA ALA A 44 -16.33 -1.45 -17.04
C ALA A 44 -14.79 -1.47 -17.06
N ILE A 45 -14.18 -1.05 -15.95
CA ILE A 45 -12.74 -1.16 -15.70
C ILE A 45 -12.56 -1.94 -14.40
N ARG A 46 -11.60 -2.87 -14.40
CA ARG A 46 -11.27 -3.70 -13.24
C ARG A 46 -9.78 -3.58 -12.93
N ALA A 47 -9.46 -3.22 -11.69
CA ALA A 47 -8.14 -3.45 -11.12
C ALA A 47 -8.15 -4.81 -10.42
N TYR A 48 -7.30 -5.74 -10.87
CA TYR A 48 -7.13 -7.06 -10.25
C TYR A 48 -5.67 -7.24 -9.82
N TRP A 49 -5.34 -6.69 -8.65
CA TRP A 49 -3.97 -6.62 -8.13
C TRP A 49 -3.30 -7.99 -7.92
N PRO A 50 -3.99 -9.05 -7.43
CA PRO A 50 -3.38 -10.37 -7.30
C PRO A 50 -2.89 -10.98 -8.63
N GLY A 51 -3.55 -10.66 -9.74
CA GLY A 51 -3.16 -11.12 -11.08
C GLY A 51 -2.22 -10.18 -11.83
N GLU A 52 -1.93 -9.00 -11.28
CA GLU A 52 -1.04 -8.04 -11.93
C GLU A 52 0.42 -8.44 -11.73
N ARG A 53 1.16 -8.59 -12.84
CA ARG A 53 2.48 -9.24 -12.86
C ARG A 53 3.52 -8.58 -11.94
N TYR A 54 3.39 -7.27 -11.71
CA TYR A 54 4.35 -6.49 -10.92
C TYR A 54 3.92 -6.26 -9.47
N ALA A 55 2.62 -6.37 -9.17
CA ALA A 55 2.10 -6.14 -7.83
C ALA A 55 1.84 -7.47 -7.09
N ARG A 56 1.24 -8.46 -7.78
CA ARG A 56 0.91 -9.80 -7.24
C ARG A 56 0.07 -9.79 -5.95
N GLY A 57 -0.54 -8.66 -5.64
CA GLY A 57 -1.26 -8.40 -4.40
C GLY A 57 -1.58 -6.91 -4.27
N SER A 58 -2.48 -6.56 -3.36
CA SER A 58 -2.91 -5.17 -3.17
C SER A 58 -1.87 -4.37 -2.38
N TYR A 59 -1.51 -4.88 -1.20
CA TYR A 59 -0.55 -4.32 -0.26
C TYR A 59 -0.18 -5.40 0.76
N SER A 60 0.92 -5.20 1.47
CA SER A 60 1.39 -6.15 2.47
C SER A 60 0.47 -6.18 3.69
N CYS A 61 0.27 -7.37 4.22
CA CYS A 61 -0.31 -7.60 5.51
C CYS A 61 0.37 -8.82 6.14
N TRP A 62 0.72 -8.72 7.41
CA TRP A 62 1.22 -9.88 8.12
C TRP A 62 0.12 -10.91 8.33
N LEU A 63 0.46 -12.16 8.05
CA LEU A 63 -0.35 -13.30 8.45
C LEU A 63 -0.29 -13.48 9.98
N VAL A 64 -1.22 -14.29 10.50
CA VAL A 64 -1.19 -14.73 11.90
C VAL A 64 0.20 -15.32 12.23
N GLY A 65 0.82 -14.78 13.27
CA GLY A 65 2.16 -15.16 13.72
C GLY A 65 3.31 -14.38 13.10
N GLN A 66 3.16 -13.84 11.88
CA GLN A 66 4.27 -13.13 11.20
C GLN A 66 4.65 -11.82 11.90
N TYR A 67 3.68 -11.15 12.54
CA TYR A 67 3.97 -9.93 13.28
C TYR A 67 5.01 -10.14 14.38
N SER A 68 4.94 -11.25 15.13
CA SER A 68 5.88 -11.51 16.23
C SER A 68 7.17 -12.20 15.80
N THR A 69 7.22 -12.77 14.60
CA THR A 69 8.38 -13.56 14.15
C THR A 69 9.23 -12.87 13.10
N ILE A 70 8.66 -12.04 12.24
CA ILE A 70 9.37 -11.45 11.10
C ILE A 70 9.16 -9.94 10.92
N ALA A 71 8.16 -9.32 11.56
CA ALA A 71 7.94 -7.89 11.37
C ALA A 71 9.17 -7.08 11.82
N GLY A 72 9.65 -6.23 10.91
CA GLY A 72 10.85 -5.42 11.08
C GLY A 72 12.04 -5.99 10.32
N SER A 73 12.10 -7.31 10.11
CA SER A 73 13.17 -7.91 9.32
C SER A 73 13.11 -7.51 7.85
N GLU A 74 11.95 -7.09 7.34
CA GLU A 74 11.77 -6.72 5.93
C GLU A 74 12.59 -5.49 5.51
N HIS A 75 12.94 -4.62 6.47
CA HIS A 75 13.77 -3.44 6.20
C HIS A 75 15.26 -3.67 6.50
N GLU A 76 15.64 -4.85 7.00
CA GLU A 76 17.02 -5.15 7.38
C GLU A 76 17.90 -5.27 6.13
N ARG A 77 19.02 -4.55 6.14
CA ARG A 77 19.98 -4.54 5.03
C ARG A 77 20.85 -5.79 5.07
N VAL A 78 21.19 -6.34 3.90
CA VAL A 78 22.16 -7.43 3.74
C VAL A 78 23.34 -6.99 2.88
N GLY A 79 24.53 -6.84 3.46
CA GLY A 79 25.72 -6.44 2.72
C GLY A 79 25.52 -5.07 2.06
N ASN A 80 25.47 -4.99 0.72
CA ASN A 80 25.17 -3.76 -0.03
C ASN A 80 23.75 -3.71 -0.61
N LEU A 81 22.86 -4.61 -0.17
CA LEU A 81 21.47 -4.67 -0.60
C LEU A 81 20.58 -3.95 0.42
N PHE A 82 19.87 -2.93 -0.07
CA PHE A 82 18.95 -2.12 0.71
C PHE A 82 17.51 -2.41 0.29
N PHE A 83 16.59 -2.41 1.25
CA PHE A 83 15.18 -2.67 1.03
C PHE A 83 14.34 -1.45 1.42
N ALA A 84 13.47 -1.05 0.50
CA ALA A 84 12.53 0.04 0.69
C ALA A 84 11.19 -0.32 0.04
N GLY A 85 10.12 0.29 0.53
CA GLY A 85 8.76 0.02 0.10
C GLY A 85 7.79 0.09 1.26
N GLU A 86 6.50 0.00 0.96
CA GLU A 86 5.47 -0.03 2.01
C GLU A 86 5.70 -1.18 2.99
N HIS A 87 6.13 -2.34 2.49
CA HIS A 87 6.36 -3.56 3.26
C HIS A 87 7.53 -3.46 4.24
N CYS A 88 8.43 -2.48 4.03
CA CYS A 88 9.54 -2.19 4.93
C CYS A 88 9.14 -1.24 6.08
N SER A 89 7.90 -0.76 6.12
CA SER A 89 7.44 0.22 7.12
C SER A 89 6.67 -0.44 8.26
N LEU A 90 7.22 -0.42 9.47
CA LEU A 90 6.53 -0.92 10.65
C LEU A 90 5.27 -0.11 11.02
N GLY A 91 5.30 1.21 10.81
CA GLY A 91 4.24 2.12 11.25
C GLY A 91 3.24 2.52 10.16
N ALA A 92 3.50 2.15 8.90
CA ALA A 92 2.68 2.52 7.75
C ALA A 92 2.73 1.44 6.64
N GLN A 93 2.77 0.16 7.02
CA GLN A 93 2.65 -0.96 6.08
C GLN A 93 1.32 -0.86 5.32
N GLY A 94 1.38 -1.07 4.02
CA GLY A 94 0.24 -0.97 3.09
C GLY A 94 -0.13 0.44 2.65
N TYR A 95 0.61 1.46 3.08
CA TYR A 95 0.36 2.86 2.74
C TYR A 95 1.50 3.49 1.93
N MET A 96 1.17 4.49 1.11
CA MET A 96 2.14 5.25 0.31
C MET A 96 3.17 5.95 1.19
N GLU A 97 2.75 6.40 2.37
CA GLU A 97 3.55 7.00 3.40
C GLU A 97 4.68 6.08 3.87
N GLY A 98 4.41 4.78 3.96
CA GLY A 98 5.40 3.76 4.30
C GLY A 98 6.47 3.64 3.20
N GLY A 99 6.04 3.57 1.95
CA GLY A 99 6.93 3.54 0.78
C GLY A 99 7.83 4.77 0.66
N CYS A 100 7.24 5.96 0.83
CA CYS A 100 7.99 7.22 0.78
C CYS A 100 9.05 7.31 1.90
N ALA A 101 8.67 7.03 3.15
CA ALA A 101 9.58 7.17 4.28
C ALA A 101 10.72 6.16 4.26
N THR A 102 10.44 4.90 3.92
CA THR A 102 11.50 3.87 3.82
C THR A 102 12.44 4.17 2.66
N GLY A 103 11.94 4.69 1.53
CA GLY A 103 12.76 5.17 0.42
C GLY A 103 13.68 6.32 0.82
N GLU A 104 13.18 7.31 1.56
CA GLU A 104 13.99 8.42 2.07
C GLU A 104 15.10 7.95 3.02
N VAL A 105 14.81 6.96 3.88
CA VAL A 105 15.78 6.35 4.81
C VAL A 105 16.87 5.60 4.03
N VAL A 106 16.50 4.76 3.07
CA VAL A 106 17.46 4.00 2.26
C VAL A 106 18.34 4.94 1.43
N ALA A 107 17.76 5.98 0.81
CA ALA A 107 18.52 6.98 0.07
C ALA A 107 19.57 7.66 0.96
N TRP A 108 19.21 8.04 2.19
CA TRP A 108 20.16 8.57 3.17
C TRP A 108 21.28 7.58 3.51
N GLN A 109 20.94 6.31 3.76
CA GLN A 109 21.94 5.29 4.09
C GLN A 109 22.93 5.06 2.93
N ILE A 110 22.44 5.01 1.69
CA ILE A 110 23.28 4.88 0.49
C ILE A 110 24.22 6.08 0.35
N MET A 111 23.70 7.31 0.46
CA MET A 111 24.53 8.52 0.38
C MET A 111 25.63 8.53 1.44
N ARG A 112 25.30 8.12 2.67
CA ARG A 112 26.27 8.02 3.76
C ARG A 112 27.37 7.01 3.45
N ASP A 113 27.00 5.83 2.97
CA ASP A 113 27.92 4.74 2.65
C ASP A 113 28.84 5.05 1.46
N LEU A 114 28.35 5.83 0.49
CA LEU A 114 29.15 6.35 -0.63
C LEU A 114 30.03 7.56 -0.26
N GLY A 115 29.99 8.02 0.99
CA GLY A 115 30.77 9.18 1.44
C GLY A 115 30.23 10.54 0.94
N LEU A 116 29.00 10.59 0.42
CA LEU A 116 28.36 11.80 -0.10
C LEU A 116 27.78 12.68 1.04
N GLN A 117 28.63 13.09 2.00
CA GLN A 117 28.19 13.71 3.25
C GLN A 117 27.41 15.03 3.04
N ALA A 118 27.79 15.82 2.04
CA ALA A 118 27.09 17.06 1.69
C ALA A 118 25.63 16.80 1.28
N ASN A 119 25.34 15.66 0.64
CA ASN A 119 23.98 15.25 0.25
C ASN A 119 23.26 14.49 1.38
N ALA A 120 24.00 13.71 2.17
CA ALA A 120 23.43 12.92 3.26
C ALA A 120 22.91 13.79 4.40
N ALA A 121 23.57 14.91 4.71
CA ALA A 121 23.19 15.80 5.81
C ALA A 121 21.75 16.39 5.68
N PRO A 122 21.38 17.06 4.56
CA PRO A 122 20.01 17.56 4.41
C PRO A 122 18.97 16.44 4.33
N GLN A 123 19.30 15.30 3.70
CA GLN A 123 18.40 14.15 3.63
C GLN A 123 18.13 13.56 5.03
N LYS A 124 19.15 13.47 5.90
CA LYS A 124 18.99 13.05 7.29
C LYS A 124 18.00 13.93 8.05
N ILE A 125 18.11 15.26 7.87
CA ILE A 125 17.21 16.22 8.53
C ILE A 125 15.77 16.00 8.08
N ARG A 126 15.54 15.84 6.78
CA ARG A 126 14.22 15.54 6.21
C ARG A 126 13.63 14.25 6.79
N VAL A 127 14.42 13.16 6.80
CA VAL A 127 14.01 11.87 7.39
C VAL A 127 13.60 12.04 8.86
N VAL A 128 14.44 12.68 9.67
CA VAL A 128 14.16 12.89 11.10
C VAL A 128 12.90 13.73 11.33
N ASN A 129 12.72 14.80 10.54
CA ASN A 129 11.54 15.66 10.65
C ASN A 129 10.25 14.91 10.27
N ASN A 130 10.29 14.13 9.19
CA ASN A 130 9.14 13.33 8.75
C ASN A 130 8.75 12.26 9.79
N LEU A 131 9.74 11.59 10.39
CA LEU A 131 9.49 10.62 11.46
C LEU A 131 8.88 11.28 12.71
N LYS A 132 9.39 12.44 13.13
CA LYS A 132 8.85 13.20 14.27
C LYS A 132 7.42 13.69 14.02
N ALA A 133 7.15 14.25 12.85
CA ALA A 133 5.81 14.72 12.49
C ALA A 133 4.77 13.58 12.57
N ARG A 134 5.14 12.38 12.08
CA ARG A 134 4.28 11.20 12.16
C ARG A 134 4.04 10.71 13.58
N ALA A 135 5.09 10.63 14.40
CA ALA A 135 4.95 10.25 15.80
C ALA A 135 4.04 11.23 16.57
N LEU A 136 4.09 12.53 16.26
CA LEU A 136 3.22 13.55 16.83
C LEU A 136 1.77 13.40 16.39
N ILE A 137 1.52 13.11 15.11
CA ILE A 137 0.16 12.87 14.59
C ILE A 137 -0.45 11.63 15.28
N ASN A 138 0.29 10.53 15.33
CA ASN A 138 -0.19 9.30 15.97
C ASN A 138 -0.53 9.49 17.45
N ARG A 139 0.25 10.30 18.18
CA ARG A 139 -0.04 10.66 19.58
C ARG A 139 -1.29 11.52 19.73
N ARG A 140 -1.60 12.40 18.77
CA ARG A 140 -2.81 13.24 18.80
C ARG A 140 -4.08 12.45 18.48
N LEU A 141 -3.99 11.45 17.61
CA LEU A 141 -5.11 10.57 17.26
C LEU A 141 -5.37 9.47 18.32
N ALA A 142 -4.36 9.15 19.13
CA ALA A 142 -4.47 8.21 20.25
C ALA A 142 -4.82 8.87 21.60
N ALA A 143 -5.03 10.19 21.62
CA ALA A 143 -5.57 10.89 22.78
C ALA A 143 -7.11 10.67 22.82
N PRO A 144 -7.69 10.40 24.00
CA PRO A 144 -9.12 10.08 24.15
C PRO A 144 -10.05 11.22 23.73
#